data_AF-A0A832UKF3-F1
#
_entry.id   AF-A0A832UKF3-F1
#
_cell.length_a   1.000
_cell.length_b   1.000
_cell.length_c   1.000
_cell.angle_alpha   90.00
_cell.angle_beta   90.00
_cell.angle_gamma   90.00
#
_symmetry.space_group_name_H-M   'P 1'
#
loop_
_entity.id
_entity.type
_entity.pdbx_description
1 polymer ?
#
loop_
_entity_poly.entity_id
_entity_poly.type
_entity_poly.pdbx_seq_one_letter_code
_entity_poly.pdbx_strand_id
1 'polypeptide(L)'
;MSVKVEVIEGGVPHNTILIAGVVSTLVCIYLTYLNVVTQTEMFSFFGGLAVVAALVWGSHTIKVLCSYGIGTGVPSAGMIAFGSGVIAMLLATRATNLLLAPIVALILAAIIGLILGWVSNNVLNMKIPAMVQALTEMAVVGALTLMGFAALITGTFGFEGLTTGTVTMFGMTLLTHQNSFLGGCLIAVAFLLGAIAIQHPFNACLGPGWTQ
;
A
#
# COMPACT_ATOMS: atom_id res chain seq x y z
N MET A 1 17.21 -10.77 33.16
CA MET A 1 16.25 -9.64 33.01
C MET A 1 15.51 -9.81 31.70
N SER A 2 14.28 -10.35 31.71
CA SER A 2 13.42 -10.27 30.54
C SER A 2 12.78 -8.89 30.56
N VAL A 3 13.25 -7.99 29.71
CA VAL A 3 12.60 -6.68 29.53
C VAL A 3 11.21 -6.98 28.96
N LYS A 4 10.17 -6.75 29.77
CA LYS A 4 8.79 -6.74 29.27
C LYS A 4 8.68 -5.53 28.36
N VAL A 5 8.59 -5.81 27.07
CA VAL A 5 8.27 -4.80 26.06
C VAL A 5 6.77 -4.54 26.18
N GLU A 6 6.40 -3.53 26.95
CA GLU A 6 5.00 -3.14 27.11
C GLU A 6 4.54 -2.40 25.85
N VAL A 7 3.52 -2.95 25.20
CA VAL A 7 2.89 -2.37 24.01
C VAL A 7 2.13 -1.13 24.45
N ILE A 8 2.37 0.00 23.80
CA ILE A 8 1.54 1.20 23.99
C ILE A 8 0.20 0.95 23.30
N GLU A 9 -0.83 0.62 24.09
CA GLU A 9 -2.20 0.47 23.58
C GLU A 9 -2.72 1.82 23.05
N GLY A 10 -3.18 1.84 21.79
CA GLY A 10 -3.92 2.97 21.22
C GLY A 10 -5.37 3.00 21.72
N GLY A 11 -6.13 4.05 21.38
CA GLY A 11 -7.54 4.17 21.76
C GLY A 11 -8.44 3.16 21.03
N VAL A 12 -8.01 2.70 19.85
CA VAL A 12 -8.73 1.72 19.03
C VAL A 12 -7.92 0.42 18.88
N PRO A 13 -8.55 -0.77 19.02
CA PRO A 13 -7.87 -2.06 18.82
C PRO A 13 -7.29 -2.22 17.41
N HIS A 14 -6.08 -2.80 17.32
CA HIS A 14 -5.38 -3.01 16.05
C HIS A 14 -6.19 -3.79 15.02
N ASN A 15 -6.89 -4.84 15.45
CA ASN A 15 -7.70 -5.67 14.54
C ASN A 15 -8.88 -4.89 13.94
N THR A 16 -9.44 -3.93 14.69
CA THR A 16 -10.50 -3.05 14.19
C THR A 16 -9.97 -2.12 13.10
N ILE A 17 -8.78 -1.54 13.29
CA ILE A 17 -8.13 -0.69 12.30
C ILE A 17 -7.75 -1.49 11.05
N LEU A 18 -7.25 -2.72 11.22
CA LEU A 18 -6.93 -3.63 10.12
C LEU A 18 -8.17 -3.92 9.27
N ILE A 19 -9.26 -4.38 9.89
CA ILE A 19 -10.49 -4.73 9.17
C ILE A 19 -11.08 -3.48 8.50
N ALA A 20 -11.14 -2.36 9.22
CA ALA A 20 -11.63 -1.10 8.66
C ALA A 20 -10.78 -0.64 7.48
N GLY A 21 -9.45 -0.70 7.59
CA GLY A 21 -8.51 -0.35 6.53
C GLY A 21 -8.68 -1.21 5.28
N VAL A 22 -8.62 -2.54 5.43
CA VAL A 22 -8.80 -3.47 4.31
C VAL A 22 -10.15 -3.27 3.61
N VAL A 23 -11.25 -3.25 4.37
CA VAL A 23 -12.60 -3.14 3.80
C VAL A 23 -12.79 -1.79 3.12
N SER A 24 -12.45 -0.68 3.79
CA SER A 24 -12.63 0.65 3.21
C SER A 24 -11.76 0.87 1.98
N THR A 25 -10.50 0.44 2.00
CA THR A 25 -9.62 0.53 0.84
C THR A 25 -10.14 -0.29 -0.34
N LEU A 26 -10.57 -1.54 -0.12
CA LEU A 26 -11.12 -2.37 -1.19
C LEU A 26 -12.39 -1.76 -1.78
N VAL A 27 -13.33 -1.33 -0.94
CA VAL A 27 -14.57 -0.68 -1.39
C VAL A 27 -14.25 0.55 -2.23
N CYS A 28 -13.36 1.42 -1.76
CA CYS A 28 -12.98 2.62 -2.50
C CYS A 28 -12.28 2.30 -3.83
N ILE A 29 -11.39 1.29 -3.89
CA ILE A 29 -10.80 0.85 -5.16
C ILE A 29 -11.89 0.33 -6.10
N TYR A 30 -12.83 -0.48 -5.61
CA TYR A 30 -13.93 -0.97 -6.44
C TYR A 30 -14.85 0.15 -6.96
N LEU A 31 -15.05 1.20 -6.19
CA LEU A 31 -15.81 2.37 -6.65
C LEU A 31 -15.14 3.07 -7.83
N THR A 32 -13.82 2.97 -8.00
CA THR A 32 -13.13 3.51 -9.20
C THR A 32 -13.52 2.76 -10.47
N TYR A 33 -13.98 1.50 -10.37
CA TYR A 33 -14.47 0.74 -11.54
C TYR A 33 -15.74 1.37 -12.16
N LEU A 34 -16.48 2.18 -11.40
CA LEU A 34 -17.62 2.93 -11.95
C LEU A 34 -17.20 3.83 -13.11
N ASN A 35 -15.95 4.28 -13.19
CA ASN A 35 -15.42 5.01 -14.34
C ASN A 35 -15.65 4.26 -15.67
N VAL A 36 -15.48 2.93 -15.66
CA VAL A 36 -15.68 2.08 -16.84
C VAL A 36 -17.18 1.98 -17.19
N VAL A 37 -18.04 1.91 -16.19
CA VAL A 37 -19.49 1.76 -16.37
C VAL A 37 -20.14 3.07 -16.83
N THR A 38 -19.76 4.20 -16.23
CA THR A 38 -20.35 5.51 -16.51
C THR A 38 -19.64 6.27 -17.62
N GLN A 39 -18.48 5.78 -18.09
CA GLN A 39 -17.63 6.45 -19.09
C GLN A 39 -17.22 7.87 -18.63
N THR A 40 -16.92 8.01 -17.33
CA THR A 40 -16.47 9.27 -16.72
C THR A 40 -15.18 9.03 -15.97
N GLU A 41 -14.36 10.06 -15.77
CA GLU A 41 -13.13 9.97 -14.96
C GLU A 41 -13.34 10.42 -13.50
N MET A 42 -14.55 10.86 -13.17
CA MET A 42 -14.85 11.47 -11.87
C MET A 42 -14.65 10.50 -10.70
N PHE A 43 -14.90 9.18 -10.85
CA PHE A 43 -14.76 8.23 -9.74
C PHE A 43 -13.30 7.91 -9.38
N SER A 44 -12.33 8.45 -10.11
CA SER A 44 -10.89 8.28 -9.82
C SER A 44 -10.50 8.85 -8.45
N PHE A 45 -11.22 9.84 -7.92
CA PHE A 45 -10.96 10.36 -6.57
C PHE A 45 -11.11 9.30 -5.48
N PHE A 46 -11.95 8.27 -5.69
CA PHE A 46 -12.08 7.16 -4.76
C PHE A 46 -10.76 6.37 -4.63
N GLY A 47 -9.90 6.38 -5.67
CA GLY A 47 -8.54 5.85 -5.57
C GLY A 47 -7.71 6.60 -4.53
N GLY A 48 -7.84 7.92 -4.46
CA GLY A 48 -7.21 8.75 -3.43
C GLY A 48 -7.76 8.47 -2.03
N LEU A 49 -9.07 8.30 -1.88
CA LEU A 49 -9.68 7.91 -0.59
C LEU A 49 -9.21 6.51 -0.14
N ALA A 50 -9.06 5.57 -1.08
CA ALA A 50 -8.53 4.25 -0.80
C ALA A 50 -7.10 4.32 -0.25
N VAL A 51 -6.27 5.21 -0.82
CA VAL A 51 -4.91 5.47 -0.34
C VAL A 51 -4.92 5.97 1.10
N VAL A 52 -5.78 6.94 1.42
CA VAL A 52 -5.88 7.47 2.79
C VAL A 52 -6.24 6.36 3.78
N ALA A 53 -7.27 5.57 3.47
CA ALA A 53 -7.66 4.43 4.31
C ALA A 53 -6.54 3.40 4.52
N ALA A 54 -5.82 3.06 3.44
CA ALA A 54 -4.72 2.10 3.48
C ALA A 54 -3.54 2.63 4.33
N LEU A 55 -3.20 3.91 4.16
CA LEU A 55 -2.12 4.56 4.89
C LEU A 55 -2.43 4.71 6.39
N VAL A 56 -3.69 4.97 6.77
CA VAL A 56 -4.10 4.98 8.18
C VAL A 56 -3.82 3.62 8.81
N TRP A 57 -4.27 2.54 8.18
CA TRP A 57 -3.98 1.18 8.65
C TRP A 57 -2.48 0.91 8.74
N GLY A 58 -1.73 1.18 7.66
CA GLY A 58 -0.30 0.95 7.64
C GLY A 58 0.49 1.77 8.67
N SER A 59 0.09 3.02 8.92
CA SER A 59 0.73 3.87 9.94
C SER A 59 0.52 3.31 11.34
N HIS A 60 -0.65 2.72 11.59
CA HIS A 60 -0.93 2.03 12.84
C HIS A 60 -0.11 0.74 12.98
N THR A 61 0.06 -0.03 11.90
CA THR A 61 0.94 -1.21 11.88
C THR A 61 2.40 -0.85 12.16
N ILE A 62 2.92 0.23 11.57
CA ILE A 62 4.27 0.74 11.89
C ILE A 62 4.37 1.11 13.37
N LYS A 63 3.38 1.81 13.93
CA LYS A 63 3.36 2.17 15.36
C LYS A 63 3.49 0.92 16.24
N VAL A 64 2.70 -0.11 15.98
CA VAL A 64 2.75 -1.38 16.73
C VAL A 64 4.13 -2.01 16.61
N LEU A 65 4.70 -2.08 15.41
CA LEU A 65 6.03 -2.67 15.20
C LEU A 65 7.14 -1.86 15.90
N CYS A 66 7.07 -0.53 15.86
CA CYS A 66 8.02 0.36 16.53
C CYS A 66 7.88 0.37 18.06
N SER A 67 6.70 0.03 18.59
CA SER A 67 6.49 -0.09 20.05
C SER A 67 7.39 -1.16 20.68
N TYR A 68 7.93 -2.08 19.87
CA TYR A 68 8.89 -3.06 20.32
C TYR A 68 10.32 -2.51 20.56
N GLY A 69 10.52 -1.19 20.50
CA GLY A 69 11.76 -0.53 20.92
C GLY A 69 12.94 -0.71 19.97
N ILE A 70 12.68 -1.11 18.73
CA ILE A 70 13.71 -1.17 17.70
C ILE A 70 13.84 0.21 17.10
N GLY A 71 15.06 0.76 17.10
CA GLY A 71 15.38 2.04 16.48
C GLY A 71 15.14 2.05 14.96
N THR A 72 16.13 2.48 14.18
CA THR A 72 15.97 2.76 12.74
C THR A 72 15.72 1.53 11.84
N GLY A 73 15.86 0.31 12.37
CA GLY A 73 15.68 -0.94 11.61
C GLY A 73 14.23 -1.27 11.25
N VAL A 74 13.25 -0.85 12.07
CA VAL A 74 11.84 -1.15 11.83
C VAL A 74 11.23 -0.36 10.67
N PRO A 75 11.44 0.97 10.56
CA PRO A 75 11.00 1.72 9.38
C PRO A 75 11.56 1.15 8.07
N SER A 76 12.83 0.71 8.09
CA SER A 76 13.50 0.11 6.93
C SER A 76 12.87 -1.24 6.50
N ALA A 77 12.51 -2.10 7.46
CA ALA A 77 11.80 -3.35 7.16
C ALA A 77 10.39 -3.08 6.60
N GLY A 78 9.69 -2.08 7.16
CA GLY A 78 8.40 -1.61 6.65
C GLY A 78 8.49 -1.10 5.21
N MET A 79 9.58 -0.42 4.85
CA MET A 79 9.84 0.05 3.48
C MET A 79 10.08 -1.07 2.48
N ILE A 80 10.81 -2.11 2.87
CA ILE A 80 11.00 -3.30 2.04
C ILE A 80 9.67 -4.03 1.83
N ALA A 81 8.87 -4.20 2.89
CA ALA A 81 7.54 -4.80 2.78
C ALA A 81 6.61 -3.96 1.89
N PHE A 82 6.53 -2.65 2.11
CA PHE A 82 5.75 -1.74 1.26
C PHE A 82 6.18 -1.81 -0.22
N GLY A 83 7.49 -1.86 -0.49
CA GLY A 83 8.05 -2.01 -1.83
C GLY A 83 7.73 -3.36 -2.48
N SER A 84 7.68 -4.43 -1.69
CA SER A 84 7.22 -5.74 -2.17
C SER A 84 5.75 -5.71 -2.62
N GLY A 85 4.96 -4.80 -2.05
CA GLY A 85 3.60 -4.50 -2.50
C GLY A 85 3.53 -3.95 -3.93
N VAL A 86 4.56 -3.23 -4.41
CA VAL A 86 4.67 -2.81 -5.83
C VAL A 86 4.66 -4.04 -6.74
N ILE A 87 5.46 -5.05 -6.38
CA ILE A 87 5.59 -6.28 -7.16
C ILE A 87 4.25 -7.03 -7.17
N ALA A 88 3.61 -7.15 -6.00
CA ALA A 88 2.30 -7.79 -5.88
C ALA A 88 1.23 -7.09 -6.73
N MET A 89 1.18 -5.75 -6.70
CA MET A 89 0.26 -4.95 -7.48
C MET A 89 0.49 -5.15 -8.99
N LEU A 90 1.74 -5.08 -9.47
CA LEU A 90 2.05 -5.28 -10.88
C LEU A 90 1.69 -6.68 -11.39
N LEU A 91 1.91 -7.71 -10.57
CA LEU A 91 1.49 -9.08 -10.91
C LEU A 91 -0.03 -9.23 -10.91
N ALA A 92 -0.72 -8.59 -9.97
CA ALA A 92 -2.16 -8.66 -9.87
C ALA A 92 -2.90 -7.92 -10.99
N THR A 93 -2.37 -6.78 -11.43
CA THR A 93 -2.95 -5.99 -12.53
C THR A 93 -2.86 -6.69 -13.89
N ARG A 94 -1.98 -7.70 -14.01
CA ARG A 94 -1.90 -8.63 -15.16
C ARG A 94 -2.96 -9.72 -15.16
N ALA A 95 -3.75 -9.87 -14.10
CA ALA A 95 -4.83 -10.86 -14.07
C ALA A 95 -5.85 -10.59 -15.20
N THR A 96 -6.35 -11.66 -15.82
CA THR A 96 -7.26 -11.58 -16.98
C THR A 96 -8.53 -10.77 -16.71
N ASN A 97 -9.00 -10.74 -15.45
CA ASN A 97 -10.18 -10.00 -15.04
C ASN A 97 -9.82 -8.79 -14.18
N LEU A 98 -10.17 -7.59 -14.66
CA LEU A 98 -9.91 -6.36 -13.94
C LEU A 98 -10.55 -6.36 -12.53
N LEU A 99 -11.78 -6.87 -12.39
CA LEU A 99 -12.46 -6.93 -11.09
C LEU A 99 -11.76 -7.83 -10.06
N LEU A 100 -10.94 -8.78 -10.50
CA LEU A 100 -10.19 -9.65 -9.58
C LEU A 100 -8.86 -9.01 -9.15
N ALA A 101 -8.35 -8.01 -9.87
CA ALA A 101 -7.04 -7.43 -9.62
C ALA A 101 -6.85 -6.93 -8.16
N PRO A 102 -7.80 -6.23 -7.51
CA PRO A 102 -7.62 -5.78 -6.13
C PRO A 102 -7.50 -6.93 -5.12
N ILE A 103 -8.28 -7.99 -5.30
CA ILE A 103 -8.27 -9.17 -4.43
C ILE A 103 -7.01 -9.99 -4.66
N VAL A 104 -6.61 -10.17 -5.92
CA VAL A 104 -5.36 -10.85 -6.26
C VAL A 104 -4.16 -10.07 -5.70
N ALA A 105 -4.18 -8.74 -5.76
CA ALA A 105 -3.13 -7.90 -5.19
C ALA A 105 -3.03 -8.09 -3.67
N LEU A 106 -4.16 -8.10 -2.97
CA LEU A 106 -4.21 -8.36 -1.54
C LEU A 106 -3.61 -9.73 -1.19
N ILE A 107 -4.04 -10.79 -1.88
CA ILE A 107 -3.59 -12.17 -1.61
C ILE A 107 -2.09 -12.32 -1.91
N LEU A 108 -1.62 -11.84 -3.07
CA LEU A 108 -0.21 -11.93 -3.44
C LEU A 108 0.67 -11.12 -2.49
N ALA A 109 0.24 -9.92 -2.12
CA ALA A 109 0.96 -9.07 -1.19
C ALA A 109 1.04 -9.71 0.20
N ALA A 110 -0.04 -10.32 0.68
CA ALA A 110 -0.04 -11.03 1.95
C ALA A 110 0.93 -12.21 1.93
N ILE A 111 0.97 -12.99 0.84
CA ILE A 111 1.92 -14.12 0.72
C ILE A 111 3.37 -13.62 0.72
N ILE A 112 3.68 -12.59 -0.09
CA ILE A 112 5.04 -12.03 -0.17
C ILE A 112 5.46 -11.43 1.17
N GLY A 113 4.58 -10.65 1.81
CA GLY A 113 4.83 -10.06 3.11
C GLY A 113 5.00 -11.09 4.23
N LEU A 114 4.27 -12.21 4.18
CA LEU A 114 4.43 -13.33 5.10
C LEU A 114 5.80 -13.98 4.95
N ILE A 115 6.25 -14.22 3.71
CA ILE A 115 7.58 -14.76 3.42
C ILE A 115 8.66 -13.81 3.96
N LEU A 116 8.56 -12.52 3.66
CA LEU A 116 9.51 -11.49 4.15
C LEU A 116 9.50 -11.39 5.68
N GLY A 117 8.32 -11.46 6.29
CA GLY A 117 8.11 -11.55 7.73
C GLY A 117 8.82 -12.74 8.35
N TRP A 118 8.61 -13.92 7.77
CA TRP A 118 9.20 -15.17 8.24
C TRP A 118 10.72 -15.15 8.13
N VAL A 119 11.26 -14.68 6.99
CA VAL A 119 12.71 -14.52 6.78
C VAL A 119 13.28 -13.52 7.79
N SER A 120 12.62 -12.39 7.99
CA SER A 120 13.11 -11.35 8.93
C SER A 120 13.13 -11.86 10.37
N ASN A 121 12.12 -12.63 10.79
CA ASN A 121 12.05 -13.11 12.16
C ASN A 121 12.95 -14.33 12.41
N ASN A 122 12.99 -15.29 11.48
CA ASN A 122 13.64 -16.60 11.68
C ASN A 122 15.05 -16.68 11.09
N VAL A 123 15.33 -16.03 9.95
CA VAL A 123 16.64 -16.08 9.30
C VAL A 123 17.52 -14.95 9.81
N LEU A 124 17.00 -13.72 9.83
CA LEU A 124 17.72 -12.54 10.34
C LEU A 124 17.70 -12.44 11.87
N ASN A 125 17.01 -13.35 12.56
CA ASN A 125 16.97 -13.44 14.02
C ASN A 125 16.54 -12.15 14.74
N MET A 126 15.66 -11.35 14.12
CA MET A 126 15.12 -10.14 14.77
C MET A 126 14.23 -10.47 15.98
N LYS A 127 13.63 -11.68 16.01
CA LYS A 127 12.87 -12.25 17.14
C LYS A 127 11.81 -11.30 17.74
N ILE A 128 11.07 -10.59 16.88
CA ILE A 128 9.98 -9.70 17.31
C ILE A 128 8.65 -10.43 17.15
N PRO A 129 7.81 -10.48 18.20
CA PRO A 129 6.52 -11.18 18.17
C PRO A 129 5.59 -10.73 17.03
N ALA A 130 5.53 -9.43 16.74
CA ALA A 130 4.65 -8.86 15.72
C ALA A 130 5.27 -8.75 14.31
N MET A 131 6.51 -9.21 14.09
CA MET A 131 7.23 -8.99 12.83
C MET A 131 6.49 -9.54 11.62
N VAL A 132 6.08 -10.81 11.70
CA VAL A 132 5.50 -11.51 10.55
C VAL A 132 4.19 -10.87 10.15
N GLN A 133 3.34 -10.58 11.14
CA GLN A 133 2.07 -9.90 10.93
C GLN A 133 2.31 -8.49 10.37
N ALA A 134 3.16 -7.69 10.99
CA ALA A 134 3.40 -6.32 10.55
C ALA A 134 3.93 -6.24 9.11
N LEU A 135 4.91 -7.07 8.73
CA LEU A 135 5.42 -7.08 7.35
C LEU A 135 4.41 -7.62 6.34
N THR A 136 3.55 -8.55 6.75
CA THR A 136 2.43 -9.02 5.92
C THR A 136 1.46 -7.89 5.63
N GLU A 137 1.01 -7.19 6.67
CA GLU A 137 0.09 -6.06 6.54
C GLU A 137 0.70 -4.91 5.73
N MET A 138 1.97 -4.58 5.98
CA MET A 138 2.68 -3.51 5.26
C MET A 138 2.82 -3.79 3.76
N ALA A 139 3.02 -5.06 3.38
CA ALA A 139 3.04 -5.44 1.97
C ALA A 139 1.66 -5.26 1.33
N VAL A 140 0.58 -5.65 2.03
CA VAL A 140 -0.80 -5.45 1.54
C VAL A 140 -1.12 -3.96 1.42
N VAL A 141 -0.79 -3.17 2.44
CA VAL A 141 -0.95 -1.71 2.39
C VAL A 141 -0.20 -1.14 1.20
N GLY A 142 1.06 -1.55 0.97
CA GLY A 142 1.84 -1.12 -0.20
C GLY A 142 1.15 -1.42 -1.52
N ALA A 143 0.64 -2.64 -1.70
CA ALA A 143 -0.04 -3.03 -2.93
C ALA A 143 -1.32 -2.23 -3.15
N LEU A 144 -2.16 -2.07 -2.12
CA LEU A 144 -3.43 -1.35 -2.23
C LEU A 144 -3.25 0.16 -2.36
N THR A 145 -2.27 0.75 -1.67
CA THR A 145 -1.91 2.17 -1.81
C THR A 145 -1.45 2.47 -3.24
N LEU A 146 -0.58 1.63 -3.82
CA LEU A 146 -0.15 1.85 -5.20
C LEU A 146 -1.25 1.62 -6.22
N MET A 147 -2.14 0.66 -5.97
CA MET A 147 -3.33 0.48 -6.78
C MET A 147 -4.28 1.68 -6.72
N GLY A 148 -4.48 2.26 -5.53
CA GLY A 148 -5.27 3.48 -5.33
C GLY A 148 -4.67 4.69 -6.03
N PHE A 149 -3.35 4.89 -5.94
CA PHE A 149 -2.67 5.95 -6.70
C PHE A 149 -2.73 5.74 -8.21
N ALA A 150 -2.57 4.50 -8.68
CA ALA A 150 -2.72 4.16 -10.09
C ALA A 150 -4.13 4.50 -10.60
N ALA A 151 -5.17 4.13 -9.84
CA ALA A 151 -6.55 4.47 -10.14
C ALA A 151 -6.83 5.98 -10.11
N LEU A 152 -6.21 6.71 -9.17
CA LEU A 152 -6.33 8.17 -9.08
C LEU A 152 -5.70 8.89 -10.28
N ILE A 153 -4.52 8.44 -10.72
CA ILE A 153 -3.73 9.11 -11.76
C ILE A 153 -4.20 8.74 -13.17
N THR A 154 -4.54 7.47 -13.39
CA THR A 154 -4.87 6.95 -14.73
C THR A 154 -6.35 6.70 -14.94
N GLY A 155 -7.18 6.85 -13.89
CA GLY A 155 -8.60 6.51 -13.92
C GLY A 155 -8.92 5.02 -13.92
N THR A 156 -7.88 4.17 -13.94
CA THR A 156 -7.98 2.71 -13.91
C THR A 156 -6.84 2.10 -13.12
N PHE A 157 -6.96 0.83 -12.79
CA PHE A 157 -5.87 0.04 -12.21
C PHE A 157 -5.52 -1.17 -13.09
N GLY A 158 -6.07 -1.24 -14.31
CA GLY A 158 -5.76 -2.31 -15.26
C GLY A 158 -4.41 -2.10 -15.93
N PHE A 159 -3.67 -3.18 -16.18
CA PHE A 159 -2.30 -3.11 -16.68
C PHE A 159 -2.16 -2.28 -17.97
N GLU A 160 -3.11 -2.39 -18.90
CA GLU A 160 -3.10 -1.62 -20.14
C GLU A 160 -3.08 -0.10 -19.89
N GLY A 161 -3.93 0.39 -18.99
CA GLY A 161 -3.96 1.81 -18.62
C GLY A 161 -2.73 2.27 -17.83
N LEU A 162 -1.99 1.34 -17.22
CA LEU A 162 -0.72 1.64 -16.55
C LEU A 162 0.45 1.75 -17.51
N THR A 163 0.41 1.02 -18.63
CA THR A 163 1.47 0.99 -19.66
C THR A 163 1.22 1.93 -20.83
N THR A 164 0.00 2.42 -21.00
CA THR A 164 -0.40 3.19 -22.18
C THR A 164 -0.86 4.58 -21.74
N GLY A 165 -0.28 5.61 -22.35
CA GLY A 165 -0.72 6.99 -22.24
C GLY A 165 -1.02 7.58 -23.62
N THR A 166 -1.53 8.81 -23.62
CA THR A 166 -1.89 9.53 -24.84
C THR A 166 -1.25 10.90 -24.88
N VAL A 167 -0.81 11.34 -26.06
CA VAL A 167 -0.35 12.70 -26.30
C VAL A 167 -1.16 13.28 -27.45
N THR A 168 -1.79 14.43 -27.21
CA THR A 168 -2.51 15.19 -28.23
C THR A 168 -1.60 16.26 -28.81
N MET A 169 -1.29 16.18 -30.10
CA MET A 169 -0.54 17.21 -30.84
C MET A 169 -1.34 17.62 -32.07
N PHE A 170 -1.58 18.92 -32.24
CA PHE A 170 -2.30 19.48 -33.39
C PHE A 170 -3.67 18.80 -33.66
N GLY A 171 -4.38 18.39 -32.60
CA GLY A 171 -5.69 17.73 -32.70
C GLY A 171 -5.65 16.23 -32.98
N MET A 172 -4.48 15.61 -33.08
CA MET A 172 -4.31 14.16 -33.23
C MET A 172 -3.85 13.54 -31.91
N THR A 173 -4.56 12.50 -31.44
CA THR A 173 -4.20 11.72 -30.24
C THR A 173 -3.34 10.53 -30.64
N LEU A 174 -2.09 10.50 -30.18
CA LEU A 174 -1.15 9.40 -30.39
C LEU A 174 -0.96 8.61 -29.09
N LEU A 175 -0.93 7.30 -29.20
CA LEU A 175 -0.60 6.41 -28.09
C LEU A 175 0.91 6.46 -27.83
N THR A 176 1.29 6.56 -26.56
CA THR A 176 2.68 6.54 -26.12
C THR A 176 2.83 5.71 -24.86
N HIS A 177 3.89 4.91 -24.80
CA HIS A 177 4.23 4.15 -23.61
C HIS A 177 5.14 4.94 -22.66
N GLN A 178 5.81 5.99 -23.15
CA GLN A 178 6.70 6.82 -22.33
C GLN A 178 5.91 7.75 -21.40
N ASN A 179 4.79 8.32 -21.85
CA ASN A 179 3.93 9.15 -21.00
C ASN A 179 2.82 8.31 -20.33
N SER A 180 3.20 7.18 -19.74
CA SER A 180 2.30 6.29 -18.98
C SER A 180 2.69 6.24 -17.51
N PHE A 181 1.86 5.65 -16.66
CA PHE A 181 2.17 5.52 -15.22
C PHE A 181 3.46 4.75 -14.97
N LEU A 182 3.71 3.69 -15.75
CA LEU A 182 4.93 2.88 -15.63
C LEU A 182 6.09 3.48 -16.42
N GLY A 183 5.88 3.85 -17.69
CA GLY A 183 6.95 4.38 -18.55
C GLY A 183 7.44 5.77 -18.16
N GLY A 184 6.56 6.58 -17.55
CA GLY A 184 6.89 7.92 -17.04
C GLY A 184 7.41 7.91 -15.60
N CYS A 185 7.70 6.73 -15.03
CA CYS A 185 8.19 6.55 -13.67
C CYS A 185 7.29 7.12 -12.56
N LEU A 186 6.00 7.35 -12.83
CA LEU A 186 5.04 7.85 -11.83
C LEU A 186 4.85 6.85 -10.68
N ILE A 187 5.03 5.56 -10.94
CA ILE A 187 5.04 4.53 -9.90
C ILE A 187 6.11 4.75 -8.83
N ALA A 188 7.28 5.28 -9.20
CA ALA A 188 8.35 5.55 -8.24
C ALA A 188 7.98 6.74 -7.33
N VAL A 189 7.33 7.76 -7.90
CA VAL A 189 6.81 8.90 -7.14
C VAL A 189 5.67 8.46 -6.22
N ALA A 190 4.73 7.67 -6.71
CA ALA A 190 3.64 7.10 -5.90
C ALA A 190 4.16 6.23 -4.75
N PHE A 191 5.20 5.42 -5.00
CA PHE A 191 5.90 4.65 -3.98
C PHE A 191 6.51 5.55 -2.92
N LEU A 192 7.29 6.57 -3.32
CA LEU A 192 7.92 7.51 -2.37
C LEU A 192 6.89 8.27 -1.54
N LEU A 193 5.81 8.77 -2.16
CA LEU A 193 4.75 9.49 -1.46
C LEU A 193 4.04 8.59 -0.45
N GLY A 194 3.65 7.37 -0.84
CA GLY A 194 3.03 6.40 0.08
C GLY A 194 3.96 5.98 1.21
N ALA A 195 5.22 5.71 0.89
CA ALA A 195 6.28 5.37 1.82
C ALA A 195 6.53 6.47 2.87
N ILE A 196 6.63 7.73 2.45
CA ILE A 196 6.83 8.84 3.38
C ILE A 196 5.58 9.00 4.25
N ALA A 197 4.38 8.95 3.65
CA ALA A 197 3.13 9.14 4.36
C ALA A 197 2.88 8.09 5.46
N ILE A 198 3.23 6.81 5.22
CA ILE A 198 3.05 5.75 6.21
C ILE A 198 3.99 5.90 7.43
N GLN A 199 5.19 6.45 7.22
CA GLN A 199 6.19 6.65 8.28
C GLN A 199 6.07 7.99 9.00
N HIS A 200 5.44 8.97 8.35
CA HIS A 200 5.38 10.35 8.85
C HIS A 200 4.76 10.44 10.26
N PRO A 201 3.64 9.77 10.59
CA PRO A 201 3.07 9.83 11.94
C PRO A 201 4.03 9.36 13.03
N PHE A 202 4.79 8.30 12.76
CA PHE A 202 5.82 7.81 13.69
C PHE A 202 6.97 8.82 13.84
N ASN A 203 7.48 9.33 12.72
CA ASN A 203 8.64 10.23 12.71
C ASN A 203 8.31 11.61 13.33
N ALA A 204 7.11 12.13 13.08
CA ALA A 204 6.66 13.42 13.62
C ALA A 204 6.36 13.36 15.13
N CYS A 205 5.99 12.20 15.65
CA CYS A 205 5.70 12.00 17.07
C CYS A 205 6.91 11.49 17.89
N LEU A 206 8.11 11.45 17.30
CA LEU A 206 9.35 10.96 17.91
C LEU A 206 9.21 9.58 18.58
N GLY A 207 8.29 8.73 18.09
CA GLY A 207 8.00 7.44 18.71
C GLY A 207 6.52 7.04 18.69
N PRO A 208 6.19 5.92 19.35
CA PRO A 208 4.85 5.34 19.36
C PRO A 208 3.83 6.09 20.25
N GLY A 209 4.14 7.30 20.74
CA GLY A 209 3.31 8.06 21.68
C GLY A 209 2.02 8.67 21.14
N TRP A 210 1.64 8.38 19.89
CA TRP A 210 0.47 8.97 19.25
C TRP A 210 -0.81 8.16 19.48
N THR A 211 -1.89 8.80 19.98
CA THR A 211 -3.18 8.18 20.27
C THR A 211 -4.17 8.43 19.14
N GLN A 212 -4.29 7.47 18.22
CA GLN A 212 -5.47 7.34 17.35
C GLN A 212 -6.56 6.57 18.09
#